data_AF-A0A8E2H0T4-F1
#
_entry.id   AF-A0A8E2H0T4-F1
#
_cell.length_a   1.000
_cell.length_b   1.000
_cell.length_c   1.000
_cell.angle_alpha   90.00
_cell.angle_beta   90.00
_cell.angle_gamma   90.00
#
_symmetry.space_group_name_H-M   'P 1'
#
loop_
_entity.id
_entity.type
_entity.pdbx_description
1 polymer ?
#
loop_
_entity_poly.entity_id
_entity_poly.type
_entity_poly.pdbx_seq_one_letter_code
_entity_poly.pdbx_strand_id
1 'polypeptide(L)'
;MNEPHLARILPHTAPLEGPPRALLVALRRMAIHGLYDASASLLMFEHFGLHFRKPLVLMRALLMEVSQTTRKPIQIAPCCASRMTTAENALLRAMTCADHDPAQAGQHLQDLTQAPAIEGLLATTRVLASALRDSGRELRVEA
;
A
#
# COMPACT_ATOMS: atom_id res chain seq x y z
N MET A 1 2.98 8.67 -29.35
CA MET A 1 3.08 8.19 -27.96
C MET A 1 1.75 8.56 -27.29
N ASN A 2 0.95 7.57 -26.88
CA ASN A 2 -0.46 7.79 -26.52
C ASN A 2 -0.60 8.23 -25.05
N GLU A 3 -0.13 9.45 -24.74
CA GLU A 3 -0.22 10.10 -23.41
C GLU A 3 -1.60 10.03 -22.72
N PRO A 4 -2.76 10.16 -23.39
CA PRO A 4 -4.05 10.18 -22.69
C PRO A 4 -4.46 8.82 -22.09
N HIS A 5 -3.91 7.70 -22.58
CA HIS A 5 -4.25 6.37 -22.06
C HIS A 5 -3.48 6.01 -20.79
N LEU A 6 -2.21 6.40 -20.71
CA LEU A 6 -1.39 6.19 -19.51
C LEU A 6 -1.90 7.02 -18.33
N ALA A 7 -2.35 8.25 -18.58
CA ALA A 7 -2.97 9.09 -17.56
C ALA A 7 -4.24 8.47 -16.94
N ARG A 8 -4.98 7.64 -17.69
CA ARG A 8 -6.15 6.90 -17.18
C ARG A 8 -5.78 5.71 -16.31
N ILE A 9 -4.70 5.00 -16.63
CA ILE A 9 -4.28 3.79 -15.90
C ILE A 9 -3.44 4.14 -14.66
N LEU A 10 -2.57 5.14 -14.78
CA LEU A 10 -1.66 5.60 -13.73
C LEU A 10 -1.95 7.08 -13.39
N PRO A 11 -3.13 7.40 -12.83
CA PRO A 11 -3.54 8.79 -12.65
C PRO A 11 -2.74 9.54 -11.57
N HIS A 12 -2.11 8.85 -10.61
CA HIS A 12 -1.46 9.51 -9.48
C HIS A 12 0.07 9.54 -9.63
N THR A 13 0.72 10.53 -9.05
CA THR A 13 2.18 10.58 -8.90
C THR A 13 2.63 9.59 -7.85
N ALA A 14 3.71 8.84 -8.10
CA ALA A 14 4.29 7.99 -7.05
C ALA A 14 5.16 8.85 -6.12
N PRO A 15 5.22 8.54 -4.82
CA PRO A 15 6.26 9.11 -3.97
C PRO A 15 7.63 8.86 -4.60
N LEU A 16 8.50 9.86 -4.52
CA LEU A 16 9.85 9.80 -5.08
C LEU A 16 10.84 9.16 -4.11
N GLU A 17 10.66 9.39 -2.81
CA GLU A 17 11.60 8.98 -1.77
C GLU A 17 10.92 8.60 -0.44
N GLY A 18 11.73 8.13 0.50
CA GLY A 18 11.33 7.86 1.88
C GLY A 18 10.44 6.62 2.09
N PRO A 19 9.85 6.48 3.29
CA PRO A 19 9.02 5.32 3.65
C PRO A 19 7.84 5.05 2.70
N PRO A 20 7.11 6.07 2.20
CA PRO A 20 6.03 5.84 1.22
C PRO A 20 6.53 5.22 -0.08
N ARG A 21 7.70 5.63 -0.58
CA ARG A 21 8.33 5.04 -1.77
C ARG A 21 8.66 3.57 -1.54
N ALA A 22 9.30 3.25 -0.41
CA ALA A 22 9.66 1.88 -0.09
C ALA A 22 8.43 0.98 0.06
N LEU A 23 7.37 1.46 0.72
CA LEU A 23 6.14 0.70 0.83
C LEU A 23 5.47 0.47 -0.52
N LEU A 24 5.42 1.47 -1.40
CA LEU A 24 4.87 1.30 -2.75
C LEU A 24 5.65 0.26 -3.55
N VAL A 25 6.97 0.32 -3.52
CA VAL A 25 7.81 -0.65 -4.24
C VAL A 25 7.67 -2.05 -3.63
N ALA A 26 7.66 -2.17 -2.31
CA ALA A 26 7.45 -3.44 -1.62
C ALA A 26 6.06 -4.03 -1.94
N LEU A 27 5.02 -3.20 -1.95
CA LEU A 27 3.65 -3.55 -2.37
C LEU A 27 3.64 -4.12 -3.79
N ARG A 28 4.20 -3.37 -4.75
CA ARG A 28 4.25 -3.77 -6.16
C ARG A 28 4.97 -5.10 -6.33
N ARG A 29 6.11 -5.26 -5.66
CA ARG A 29 6.88 -6.49 -5.71
C ARG A 29 6.12 -7.67 -5.12
N MET A 30 5.51 -7.51 -3.95
CA MET A 30 4.73 -8.57 -3.33
C MET A 30 3.49 -8.95 -4.13
N ALA A 31 2.83 -7.97 -4.76
CA ALA A 31 1.65 -8.23 -5.58
C ALA A 31 1.99 -8.93 -6.91
N ILE A 32 3.14 -8.61 -7.53
CA ILE A 32 3.54 -9.17 -8.84
C ILE A 32 4.34 -10.47 -8.69
N HIS A 33 5.26 -10.54 -7.73
CA HIS A 33 6.21 -11.65 -7.56
C HIS A 33 5.89 -12.56 -6.37
N GLY A 34 4.83 -12.25 -5.61
CA GLY A 34 4.37 -13.05 -4.47
C GLY A 34 4.72 -12.43 -3.11
N LEU A 35 3.89 -12.73 -2.11
CA LEU A 35 3.95 -12.12 -0.77
C LEU A 35 5.29 -12.29 -0.05
N TYR A 36 6.06 -13.32 -0.40
CA TYR A 36 7.36 -13.63 0.19
C TYR A 36 8.55 -13.15 -0.64
N ASP A 37 8.35 -12.20 -1.55
CA ASP A 37 9.42 -11.63 -2.37
C ASP A 37 10.62 -11.15 -1.52
N ALA A 38 11.81 -11.64 -1.89
CA ALA A 38 13.03 -11.40 -1.12
C ALA A 38 13.48 -9.94 -1.21
N SER A 39 13.35 -9.31 -2.38
CA SER A 39 13.74 -7.90 -2.55
C SER A 39 12.80 -6.95 -1.82
N ALA A 40 11.49 -7.25 -1.75
CA ALA A 40 10.55 -6.52 -0.89
C ALA A 40 10.95 -6.64 0.58
N SER A 41 11.35 -7.83 1.02
CA SER A 41 11.84 -8.05 2.40
C SER A 41 13.11 -7.25 2.70
N LEU A 42 14.07 -7.25 1.78
CA LEU A 42 15.30 -6.47 1.89
C LEU A 42 15.01 -4.96 1.93
N LEU A 43 14.14 -4.47 1.04
CA LEU A 43 13.75 -3.06 1.02
C LEU A 43 13.10 -2.62 2.33
N MET A 44 12.23 -3.46 2.90
CA MET A 44 11.64 -3.21 4.21
C MET A 44 12.73 -3.18 5.31
N PHE A 45 13.70 -4.09 5.27
CA PHE A 45 14.83 -4.08 6.19
C PHE A 45 15.67 -2.80 6.07
N GLU A 46 16.01 -2.37 4.86
CA GLU A 46 16.80 -1.17 4.62
C GLU A 46 16.11 0.10 5.14
N HIS A 47 14.78 0.20 5.04
CA HIS A 47 14.05 1.39 5.45
C HIS A 47 13.63 1.41 6.93
N PHE A 48 13.27 0.25 7.48
CA PHE A 48 12.71 0.12 8.83
C PHE A 48 13.70 -0.48 9.85
N GLY A 49 14.91 -0.86 9.41
CA GLY A 49 15.98 -1.34 10.27
C GLY A 49 15.56 -2.55 11.11
N LEU A 50 15.91 -2.57 12.39
CA LEU A 50 15.59 -3.68 13.31
C LEU A 50 14.08 -3.90 13.51
N HIS A 51 13.27 -2.87 13.25
CA HIS A 51 11.82 -2.94 13.41
C HIS A 51 11.08 -3.46 12.18
N PHE A 52 11.78 -3.78 11.08
CA PHE A 52 11.17 -4.13 9.79
C PHE A 52 10.23 -5.34 9.81
N ARG A 53 10.41 -6.28 10.73
CA ARG A 53 9.65 -7.54 10.75
C ARG A 53 8.15 -7.31 10.96
N LYS A 54 7.79 -6.43 11.91
CA LYS A 54 6.39 -6.11 12.24
C LYS A 54 5.66 -5.51 11.03
N PRO A 55 6.11 -4.40 10.39
CA PRO A 55 5.45 -3.85 9.22
C PRO A 55 5.52 -4.79 8.01
N LEU A 56 6.60 -5.59 7.82
CA LEU A 56 6.66 -6.57 6.74
C LEU A 56 5.57 -7.65 6.85
N VAL A 57 5.39 -8.24 8.05
CA VAL A 57 4.35 -9.25 8.27
C VAL A 57 2.96 -8.65 8.13
N LEU A 58 2.72 -7.46 8.66
CA LEU A 58 1.44 -6.78 8.56
C LEU A 58 1.11 -6.35 7.12
N MET A 59 2.11 -5.94 6.35
CA MET A 59 1.94 -5.63 4.93
C MET A 59 1.55 -6.88 4.13
N ARG A 60 2.16 -8.03 4.43
CA ARG A 60 1.78 -9.32 3.82
C ARG A 60 0.35 -9.73 4.18
N ALA A 61 -0.02 -9.58 5.45
CA ALA A 61 -1.37 -9.84 5.92
C ALA A 61 -2.37 -8.93 5.21
N LEU A 62 -2.08 -7.62 5.13
CA LEU A 62 -2.91 -6.65 4.42
C LEU A 62 -3.13 -7.05 2.96
N LEU A 63 -2.06 -7.38 2.23
CA LEU A 63 -2.19 -7.76 0.82
C LEU A 63 -2.96 -9.08 0.62
N MET A 64 -2.79 -10.04 1.52
CA MET A 64 -3.58 -11.27 1.51
C MET A 64 -5.06 -10.98 1.77
N GLU A 65 -5.37 -10.13 2.74
CA GLU A 65 -6.74 -9.75 3.07
C GLU A 65 -7.40 -8.96 1.93
N VAL A 66 -6.70 -7.98 1.33
CA VAL A 66 -7.16 -7.26 0.13
C VAL A 66 -7.50 -8.24 -1.00
N SER A 67 -6.63 -9.24 -1.23
CA SER A 67 -6.85 -10.25 -2.27
C SER A 67 -8.07 -11.13 -2.01
N GLN A 68 -8.45 -11.34 -0.74
CA GLN A 68 -9.62 -12.14 -0.35
C GLN A 68 -10.90 -11.30 -0.34
N THR A 69 -10.81 -10.01 -0.05
CA THR A 69 -11.95 -9.11 0.12
C THR A 69 -12.39 -8.45 -1.19
N THR A 70 -11.48 -8.19 -2.14
CA THR A 70 -11.81 -7.44 -3.36
C THR A 70 -12.81 -8.17 -4.27
N ARG A 71 -13.78 -7.43 -4.82
CA ARG A 71 -14.76 -7.92 -5.81
C ARG A 71 -14.35 -7.68 -7.25
N LYS A 72 -13.21 -7.03 -7.47
CA LYS A 72 -12.69 -6.71 -8.80
C LYS A 72 -11.18 -6.96 -8.88
N PRO A 73 -10.65 -7.25 -10.08
CA PRO A 73 -9.21 -7.28 -10.28
C PRO A 73 -8.58 -5.94 -9.90
N ILE A 74 -7.49 -6.00 -9.14
CA ILE A 74 -6.69 -4.82 -8.77
C ILE A 74 -5.52 -4.73 -9.74
N GLN A 75 -5.43 -3.60 -10.46
CA GLN A 75 -4.29 -3.32 -11.32
C GLN A 75 -3.15 -2.71 -10.49
N ILE A 76 -1.96 -3.26 -10.67
CA ILE A 76 -0.72 -2.84 -10.03
C ILE A 76 0.25 -2.41 -11.13
N ALA A 77 0.94 -1.29 -10.93
CA ALA A 77 1.90 -0.79 -11.88
C ALA A 77 3.23 -1.54 -11.76
N PRO A 78 4.06 -1.59 -12.83
CA PRO A 78 5.42 -2.10 -12.74
C PRO A 78 6.24 -1.38 -11.66
N CYS A 79 7.19 -2.08 -11.04
CA CYS A 79 7.98 -1.55 -9.91
C CYS A 79 8.73 -0.24 -10.25
N CYS A 80 9.14 -0.06 -11.51
CA CYS A 80 9.84 1.12 -12.01
C CYS A 80 8.92 2.30 -12.40
N ALA A 81 7.60 2.15 -12.33
CA ALA A 81 6.68 3.22 -12.72
C ALA A 81 6.79 4.44 -11.79
N SER A 82 6.92 5.64 -12.36
CA SER A 82 6.94 6.93 -11.65
C SER A 82 5.54 7.42 -11.24
N ARG A 83 4.50 6.71 -11.67
CA ARG A 83 3.10 7.00 -11.39
C ARG A 83 2.42 5.77 -10.79
N MET A 84 1.26 5.97 -10.17
CA MET A 84 0.51 4.93 -9.47
C MET A 84 -0.90 4.76 -10.04
N THR A 85 -1.40 3.52 -9.94
CA THR A 85 -2.82 3.23 -10.19
C THR A 85 -3.68 3.83 -9.07
N THR A 86 -4.99 3.95 -9.32
CA THR A 86 -5.96 4.38 -8.28
C THR A 86 -5.93 3.43 -7.07
N ALA A 87 -5.74 2.13 -7.29
CA ALA A 87 -5.69 1.14 -6.23
C ALA A 87 -4.44 1.29 -5.34
N GLU A 88 -3.27 1.49 -5.95
CA GLU A 88 -2.03 1.75 -5.23
C GLU A 88 -2.12 3.02 -4.38
N ASN A 89 -2.69 4.09 -4.95
CA ASN A 89 -2.92 5.34 -4.23
C ASN A 89 -3.89 5.14 -3.05
N ALA A 90 -5.01 4.44 -3.26
CA ALA A 90 -5.98 4.15 -2.20
C ALA A 90 -5.35 3.36 -1.04
N LEU A 91 -4.52 2.35 -1.33
CA LEU A 91 -3.80 1.58 -0.31
C LEU A 91 -2.82 2.45 0.50
N LEU A 92 -1.99 3.26 -0.17
CA LEU A 92 -1.07 4.16 0.51
C LEU A 92 -1.80 5.20 1.36
N ARG A 93 -2.90 5.76 0.87
CA ARG A 93 -3.73 6.72 1.61
C ARG A 93 -4.37 6.07 2.83
N ALA A 94 -4.98 4.91 2.67
CA ALA A 94 -5.52 4.15 3.79
C ALA A 94 -4.46 3.89 4.88
N MET A 95 -3.27 3.40 4.51
CA MET A 95 -2.18 3.19 5.48
C MET A 95 -1.67 4.48 6.14
N THR A 96 -1.79 5.63 5.46
CA THR A 96 -1.37 6.92 6.02
C THR A 96 -2.35 7.44 7.06
N CYS A 97 -3.66 7.36 6.78
CA CYS A 97 -4.67 7.98 7.64
C CYS A 97 -5.36 7.02 8.61
N ALA A 98 -5.28 5.69 8.43
CA ALA A 98 -6.08 4.71 9.19
C ALA A 98 -6.03 4.86 10.71
N ASP A 99 -4.89 5.30 11.25
CA ASP A 99 -4.76 5.45 12.70
C ASP A 99 -5.49 6.68 13.27
N HIS A 100 -5.42 7.82 12.57
CA HIS A 100 -5.94 9.10 13.05
C HIS A 100 -7.33 9.42 12.47
N ASP A 101 -7.62 8.88 11.28
CA ASP A 101 -8.91 9.00 10.58
C ASP A 101 -9.31 7.62 9.99
N PRO A 102 -9.82 6.71 10.84
CA PRO A 102 -10.25 5.38 10.40
C PRO A 102 -11.45 5.43 9.45
N ALA A 103 -12.27 6.48 9.50
CA ALA A 103 -13.43 6.63 8.61
C ALA A 103 -12.97 6.88 7.17
N GLN A 104 -12.04 7.82 6.97
CA GLN A 104 -11.47 8.09 5.65
C GLN A 104 -10.68 6.89 5.11
N ALA A 105 -9.90 6.21 5.95
CA ALA A 105 -9.23 4.99 5.54
C ALA A 105 -10.23 3.90 5.12
N GLY A 106 -11.35 3.76 5.85
CA GLY A 106 -12.44 2.88 5.47
C GLY A 106 -13.00 3.21 4.08
N GLN A 107 -13.21 4.48 3.76
CA GLN A 107 -13.66 4.89 2.43
C GLN A 107 -12.67 4.48 1.34
N HIS A 108 -11.37 4.72 1.53
CA HIS A 108 -10.34 4.30 0.57
C HIS A 108 -10.32 2.78 0.35
N LEU A 109 -10.47 1.99 1.43
CA LEU A 109 -10.51 0.53 1.36
C LEU A 109 -11.80 0.02 0.70
N GLN A 110 -12.93 0.68 0.93
CA GLN A 110 -14.19 0.35 0.29
C GLN A 110 -14.16 0.68 -1.21
N ASP A 111 -13.61 1.82 -1.61
CA ASP A 111 -13.43 2.19 -3.02
C ASP A 111 -12.49 1.23 -3.76
N LEU A 112 -11.42 0.80 -3.08
CA LEU A 112 -10.46 -0.18 -3.57
C LEU A 112 -11.13 -1.54 -3.82
N THR A 113 -11.81 -2.08 -2.80
CA THR A 113 -12.28 -3.48 -2.79
C THR A 113 -13.67 -3.66 -3.36
N GLN A 114 -14.51 -2.62 -3.32
CA GLN A 114 -15.95 -2.68 -3.60
C GLN A 114 -16.70 -3.70 -2.71
N ALA A 115 -16.14 -4.01 -1.54
CA ALA A 115 -16.69 -4.97 -0.61
C ALA A 115 -17.73 -4.33 0.33
N PRO A 116 -18.73 -5.11 0.78
CA PRO A 116 -19.79 -4.62 1.68
C PRO A 116 -19.31 -4.55 3.14
N ALA A 117 -18.27 -5.32 3.48
CA ALA A 117 -17.70 -5.44 4.82
C ALA A 117 -16.17 -5.33 4.67
N ILE A 118 -15.58 -4.40 5.43
CA ILE A 118 -14.14 -4.06 5.38
C ILE A 118 -13.53 -3.95 6.79
N GLU A 119 -14.23 -4.41 7.82
CA GLU A 119 -13.86 -4.20 9.22
C GLU A 119 -12.54 -4.90 9.56
N GLY A 120 -12.36 -6.14 9.11
CA GLY A 120 -11.10 -6.88 9.24
C GLY A 120 -9.97 -6.16 8.51
N LEU A 121 -10.22 -5.78 7.25
CA LEU A 121 -9.25 -5.09 6.40
C LEU A 121 -8.81 -3.74 7.00
N LEU A 122 -9.77 -2.99 7.54
CA LEU A 122 -9.51 -1.74 8.24
C LEU A 122 -8.70 -1.99 9.51
N ALA A 123 -9.04 -3.01 10.31
CA ALA A 123 -8.28 -3.36 11.50
C ALA A 123 -6.82 -3.70 11.18
N THR A 124 -6.56 -4.55 10.17
CA THR A 124 -5.20 -4.87 9.71
C THR A 124 -4.47 -3.62 9.23
N THR A 125 -5.14 -2.76 8.46
CA THR A 125 -4.57 -1.49 7.97
C THR A 125 -4.17 -0.56 9.12
N ARG A 126 -5.00 -0.48 10.18
CA ARG A 126 -4.71 0.33 11.38
C ARG A 126 -3.50 -0.19 12.15
N VAL A 127 -3.43 -1.50 12.37
CA VAL A 127 -2.28 -2.12 13.06
C VAL A 127 -1.00 -1.93 12.26
N LEU A 128 -1.06 -2.02 10.93
CA LEU A 128 0.06 -1.67 10.06
C LEU A 128 0.46 -0.20 10.18
N ALA A 129 -0.50 0.73 10.11
CA ALA A 129 -0.23 2.16 10.26
C ALA A 129 0.46 2.46 11.60
N SER A 130 0.01 1.84 12.69
CA SER A 130 0.66 1.93 14.01
C SER A 130 2.07 1.36 13.99
N ALA A 131 2.30 0.18 13.41
CA ALA A 131 3.62 -0.41 13.32
C ALA A 131 4.63 0.46 12.55
N LEU A 132 4.16 1.16 11.51
CA LEU A 132 4.98 2.09 10.74
C LEU A 132 5.37 3.32 11.57
N ARG A 133 4.44 3.88 12.36
CA ARG A 133 4.78 4.97 13.29
C ARG A 133 5.74 4.53 14.39
N ASP A 134 5.51 3.37 15.00
CA ASP A 134 6.38 2.81 16.05
C ASP A 134 7.84 2.66 15.57
N SER A 135 8.03 2.43 14.26
CA SER A 135 9.35 2.31 13.65
C SER A 135 10.05 3.65 13.38
N GLY A 136 9.45 4.78 13.75
CA GLY A 136 9.98 6.13 13.51
C GLY A 136 9.88 6.58 12.06
N ARG A 137 9.03 5.93 11.26
CA ARG A 137 8.89 6.14 9.81
C ARG A 137 7.44 6.46 9.45
N GLU A 138 6.96 7.63 9.86
CA GLU A 138 5.63 8.13 9.48
C GLU A 138 5.47 8.18 7.96
N LEU A 139 4.30 7.75 7.48
CA LEU A 139 3.94 7.91 6.08
C LEU A 139 3.41 9.32 5.84
N ARG A 140 3.99 10.01 4.86
CA ARG A 140 3.45 11.25 4.29
C ARG A 140 3.41 11.09 2.78
N VAL A 141 2.22 10.83 2.24
CA VAL A 141 2.02 10.85 0.79
C VAL A 141 1.56 12.26 0.45
N GLU A 142 2.39 12.99 -0.30
CA GLU A 142 2.03 14.27 -0.91
C GLU A 142 0.95 14.04 -1.97
N ALA A 143 0.02 14.99 -2.08
CA ALA A 143 -1.18 14.89 -2.91
C ALA A 143 -0.86 14.97 -4.42
#